data_AF-A0A7V8Z7Y7-F1
#
_entry.id   AF-A0A7V8Z7Y7-F1
#
_cell.length_a   1.000
_cell.length_b   1.000
_cell.length_c   1.000
_cell.angle_alpha   90.00
_cell.angle_beta   90.00
_cell.angle_gamma   90.00
#
_symmetry.space_group_name_H-M   'P 1'
#
loop_
_entity.id
_entity.type
_entity.pdbx_description
1 polymer ?
#
loop_
_entity_poly.entity_id
_entity_poly.type
_entity_poly.pdbx_seq_one_letter_code
_entity_poly.pdbx_strand_id
1 'polypeptide(L)'
;MNSVVIIGAGLGGLAAAVRLAARGIGVQIFEKNETPGGKVNVHRAQGYTFDTGASLLTMRHVVEDLFASANRRVEDYLTLEPLATICRYRWPDGATLDASTDLAHTENEIRKIAPEDVSAFSRYIADAKRKYKVAERTFLAHSLN
;
A
#
# COMPACT_ATOMS: atom_id res chain seq x y z
N MET A 1 32.32 -15.95 4.02
CA MET A 1 31.18 -15.01 4.12
C MET A 1 29.95 -15.74 3.62
N ASN A 2 28.90 -15.85 4.44
CA ASN A 2 27.66 -16.48 4.00
C ASN A 2 26.88 -15.47 3.16
N SER A 3 26.73 -15.75 1.87
CA SER A 3 25.89 -14.97 0.96
C SER A 3 24.50 -15.59 0.87
N VAL A 4 23.46 -14.77 0.91
CA VAL A 4 22.08 -15.21 0.71
C VAL A 4 21.69 -14.96 -0.74
N VAL A 5 21.06 -15.95 -1.36
CA VAL A 5 20.45 -15.83 -2.69
C VAL A 5 18.96 -15.59 -2.53
N ILE A 6 18.45 -14.57 -3.20
CA ILE A 6 17.02 -14.25 -3.30
C ILE A 6 16.59 -14.46 -4.76
N ILE A 7 15.57 -15.27 -4.98
CA ILE A 7 14.99 -15.53 -6.29
C ILE A 7 13.72 -14.71 -6.43
N GLY A 8 13.75 -13.72 -7.33
CA GLY A 8 12.69 -12.77 -7.60
C GLY A 8 12.93 -11.40 -6.94
N ALA A 9 12.96 -10.35 -7.76
CA ALA A 9 13.08 -8.96 -7.35
C ALA A 9 11.72 -8.25 -7.23
N GLY A 10 10.69 -8.95 -6.76
CA GLY A 10 9.44 -8.33 -6.34
C GLY A 10 9.58 -7.60 -5.00
N LEU A 11 8.55 -6.85 -4.57
CA LEU A 11 8.58 -6.08 -3.32
C LEU A 11 9.04 -6.90 -2.10
N GLY A 12 8.58 -8.14 -1.95
CA GLY A 12 9.02 -9.01 -0.85
C GLY A 12 10.51 -9.39 -0.91
N GLY A 13 11.00 -9.74 -2.11
CA GLY A 13 12.42 -10.08 -2.32
C GLY A 13 13.33 -8.88 -2.12
N LEU A 14 12.94 -7.71 -2.63
CA LEU A 14 13.66 -6.45 -2.41
C LEU A 14 13.65 -6.04 -0.93
N ALA A 15 12.52 -6.14 -0.25
CA ALA A 15 12.43 -5.84 1.18
C ALA A 15 13.32 -6.77 2.03
N ALA A 16 13.34 -8.07 1.71
CA ALA A 16 14.24 -9.02 2.35
C ALA A 16 15.71 -8.69 2.07
N ALA A 17 16.05 -8.36 0.83
CA ALA A 17 17.40 -7.97 0.44
C ALA A 17 17.90 -6.76 1.22
N VAL A 18 17.07 -5.70 1.32
CA VAL A 18 17.39 -4.48 2.07
C VAL A 18 17.66 -4.81 3.54
N ARG A 19 16.78 -5.59 4.19
CA ARG A 19 16.94 -5.95 5.62
C ARG A 19 18.18 -6.82 5.87
N LEU A 20 18.51 -7.74 4.98
CA LEU A 20 19.69 -8.59 5.08
C LEU A 20 20.98 -7.79 4.83
N ALA A 21 21.01 -6.97 3.79
CA ALA A 21 22.15 -6.12 3.46
C ALA A 21 22.44 -5.10 4.57
N ALA A 22 21.40 -4.52 5.19
CA ALA A 22 21.53 -3.63 6.34
C ALA A 22 22.20 -4.31 7.56
N ARG A 23 22.15 -5.64 7.65
CA ARG A 23 22.83 -6.44 8.68
C ARG A 23 24.23 -6.90 8.27
N GLY A 24 24.77 -6.38 7.17
CA GLY A 24 26.10 -6.74 6.65
C GLY A 24 26.16 -8.10 5.94
N ILE A 25 25.01 -8.69 5.61
CA ILE A 25 24.95 -9.97 4.90
C ILE A 25 25.02 -9.69 3.39
N GLY A 26 25.92 -10.38 2.68
CA GLY A 26 25.98 -10.30 1.22
C GLY A 26 24.73 -10.92 0.59
N VAL A 27 24.05 -10.18 -0.29
CA VAL A 27 22.82 -10.63 -0.96
C VAL A 27 23.03 -10.62 -2.47
N GLN A 28 22.62 -11.70 -3.14
CA GLN A 28 22.48 -11.77 -4.58
C GLN A 28 21.00 -11.95 -4.94
N ILE A 29 20.49 -11.12 -5.84
CA ILE A 29 19.09 -11.19 -6.30
C ILE A 29 19.10 -11.65 -7.76
N PHE A 30 18.32 -12.69 -8.06
CA PHE A 30 18.10 -13.16 -9.42
C PHE A 30 16.67 -12.84 -9.83
N GLU A 31 16.51 -12.00 -10.83
CA GLU A 31 15.22 -11.65 -11.44
C GLU A 31 15.20 -12.19 -12.86
N LYS A 32 14.07 -12.78 -13.26
CA LYS A 32 13.91 -13.33 -14.62
C LYS A 32 13.54 -12.24 -15.63
N ASN A 33 12.94 -11.15 -15.17
CA ASN A 33 12.54 -10.02 -16.00
C ASN A 33 13.70 -9.02 -16.17
N GLU A 34 13.57 -8.12 -17.12
CA GLU A 34 14.58 -7.07 -17.38
C GLU A 34 14.67 -6.02 -16.26
N THR A 35 13.59 -5.86 -15.48
CA THR A 35 13.52 -4.87 -14.40
C THR A 35 13.03 -5.49 -13.08
N PRO A 36 13.49 -4.96 -11.93
CA PRO A 36 12.91 -5.31 -10.62
C PRO A 36 11.51 -4.71 -10.46
N GLY A 37 10.74 -5.23 -9.51
CA GLY A 37 9.39 -4.78 -9.16
C GLY A 37 8.34 -5.90 -9.18
N GLY A 38 8.60 -6.97 -9.93
CA GLY A 38 7.69 -8.11 -10.05
C GLY A 38 6.31 -7.66 -10.57
N LYS A 39 5.27 -7.81 -9.75
CA LYS A 39 3.91 -7.35 -10.11
C LYS A 39 3.77 -5.83 -10.13
N VAL A 40 4.52 -5.12 -9.30
CA VAL A 40 4.50 -3.65 -9.21
C VAL A 40 5.62 -3.12 -10.10
N ASN A 41 5.34 -3.07 -11.40
CA ASN A 41 6.28 -2.67 -12.44
C ASN A 41 5.66 -1.58 -13.31
N VAL A 42 6.45 -1.06 -14.25
CA VAL A 42 6.08 0.07 -15.09
C VAL A 42 6.19 -0.31 -16.56
N HIS A 43 5.12 -0.10 -17.31
CA HIS A 43 5.11 -0.19 -18.77
C HIS A 43 5.09 1.21 -19.38
N ARG A 44 5.93 1.45 -20.39
CA ARG A 44 6.00 2.74 -21.10
C ARG A 44 5.74 2.52 -22.58
N ALA A 45 4.78 3.25 -23.13
CA ALA A 45 4.42 3.18 -24.53
C ALA A 45 3.91 4.54 -25.02
N GLN A 46 4.37 4.97 -26.20
CA GLN A 46 3.86 6.17 -26.89
C GLN A 46 3.86 7.45 -26.02
N GLY A 47 4.86 7.63 -25.15
CA GLY A 47 4.95 8.79 -24.25
C GLY A 47 4.15 8.66 -22.94
N TYR A 48 3.39 7.57 -22.76
CA TYR A 48 2.64 7.28 -21.54
C TYR A 48 3.39 6.31 -20.63
N THR A 49 3.09 6.39 -19.34
CA THR A 49 3.61 5.49 -18.30
C THR A 49 2.43 4.85 -17.58
N PHE A 50 2.45 3.53 -17.45
CA PHE A 50 1.40 2.73 -16.84
C PHE A 50 1.99 1.84 -15.75
N ASP A 51 1.44 1.90 -14.54
CA ASP A 51 1.73 0.90 -13.52
C ASP A 51 1.02 -0.42 -13.86
N THR A 52 1.73 -1.54 -13.76
CA THR A 52 1.20 -2.86 -14.10
C THR A 52 0.58 -3.59 -12.91
N GLY A 53 0.66 -2.99 -11.72
CA GLY A 53 0.34 -3.64 -10.46
C GLY A 53 -0.44 -2.75 -9.52
N ALA A 54 -0.04 -2.78 -8.24
CA ALA A 54 -0.68 -1.97 -7.21
C ALA A 54 -0.47 -0.48 -7.48
N SER A 55 -1.57 0.27 -7.57
CA SER A 55 -1.59 1.74 -7.75
C SER A 55 -1.98 2.49 -6.48
N LEU A 56 -2.55 1.80 -5.48
CA LEU A 56 -2.92 2.38 -4.20
C LEU A 56 -1.91 2.00 -3.12
N LEU A 57 -1.23 3.01 -2.56
CA LEU A 57 -0.37 2.84 -1.40
C LEU A 57 -1.15 3.10 -0.11
N THR A 58 -1.50 2.03 0.60
CA THR A 58 -1.97 2.10 1.99
C THR A 58 -0.82 1.77 2.95
N MET A 59 -0.99 2.09 4.24
CA MET A 59 -0.03 1.71 5.29
C MET A 59 1.41 2.23 5.02
N ARG A 60 1.55 3.53 4.77
CA ARG A 60 2.85 4.22 4.53
C ARG A 60 3.95 3.80 5.51
N HIS A 61 3.60 3.61 6.78
CA HIS A 61 4.52 3.19 7.85
C HIS A 61 5.29 1.90 7.53
N VAL A 62 4.70 0.94 6.79
CA VAL A 62 5.38 -0.31 6.42
C VAL A 62 6.58 -0.05 5.51
N VAL A 63 6.47 0.92 4.60
CA VAL A 63 7.56 1.32 3.71
C VAL A 63 8.59 2.11 4.52
N GLU A 64 8.15 3.04 5.37
CA GLU A 64 9.02 3.81 6.26
C GLU A 64 9.88 2.90 7.15
N ASP A 65 9.28 1.88 7.76
CA ASP A 65 9.97 0.89 8.60
C ASP A 65 11.03 0.09 7.82
N LEU A 66 10.81 -0.17 6.53
CA LEU A 66 11.80 -0.82 5.68
C LEU A 66 13.02 0.08 5.48
N PHE A 67 12.82 1.34 5.10
CA PHE A 67 13.92 2.29 4.92
C PHE A 67 14.66 2.55 6.24
N ALA A 68 13.92 2.72 7.34
CA ALA A 68 14.48 2.91 8.67
C ALA A 68 15.36 1.73 9.10
N SER A 69 15.01 0.50 8.71
CA SER A 69 15.82 -0.69 9.00
C SER A 69 17.21 -0.68 8.35
N ALA A 70 17.41 0.15 7.33
CA ALA A 70 18.68 0.40 6.66
C ALA A 70 19.27 1.79 7.01
N ASN A 71 18.78 2.43 8.07
CA ASN A 71 19.15 3.80 8.47
C ASN A 71 18.96 4.83 7.35
N ARG A 72 17.89 4.69 6.58
CA ARG A 72 17.47 5.58 5.50
C ARG A 72 16.09 6.15 5.78
N ARG A 73 15.77 7.27 5.13
CA ARG A 73 14.44 7.88 5.16
C ARG A 73 13.74 7.65 3.83
N VAL A 74 12.44 7.38 3.84
CA VAL A 74 11.69 7.14 2.60
C VAL A 74 11.66 8.38 1.71
N GLU A 75 11.63 9.57 2.31
CA GLU A 75 11.54 10.85 1.60
C GLU A 75 12.78 11.17 0.75
N ASP A 76 13.92 10.53 1.04
CA ASP A 76 15.15 10.68 0.24
C ASP A 76 15.03 9.95 -1.12
N TYR A 77 14.01 9.08 -1.28
CA TYR A 77 13.85 8.19 -2.43
C TYR A 77 12.49 8.33 -3.12
N LEU A 78 11.43 8.65 -2.36
CA LEU A 78 10.06 8.68 -2.85
C LEU A 78 9.37 9.99 -2.46
N THR A 79 8.70 10.61 -3.44
CA THR A 79 7.70 11.65 -3.19
C THR A 79 6.33 10.98 -3.06
N LEU A 80 5.74 11.05 -1.87
CA LEU A 80 4.42 10.48 -1.59
C LEU A 80 3.38 11.59 -1.55
N GLU A 81 2.44 11.56 -2.48
CA GLU A 81 1.38 12.56 -2.60
C GLU A 81 0.07 12.04 -1.99
N PRO A 82 -0.50 12.74 -0.98
CA PRO A 82 -1.78 12.36 -0.41
C PRO A 82 -2.93 12.72 -1.36
N LEU A 83 -3.85 11.79 -1.56
CA LEU A 83 -5.07 12.02 -2.34
C LEU A 83 -6.22 12.46 -1.44
N ALA A 84 -6.83 13.62 -1.76
CA ALA A 84 -8.02 14.10 -1.05
C ALA A 84 -9.24 13.18 -1.26
N THR A 85 -9.40 12.67 -2.48
CA THR A 85 -10.40 11.66 -2.85
C THR A 85 -9.67 10.35 -3.12
N ILE A 86 -9.87 9.35 -2.27
CA ILE A 86 -9.24 8.03 -2.43
C ILE A 86 -9.91 7.20 -3.52
N CYS A 87 -11.22 7.40 -3.73
CA CYS A 87 -11.97 6.73 -4.77
C CYS A 87 -13.25 7.53 -5.08
N ARG A 88 -13.54 7.73 -6.37
CA ARG A 88 -14.80 8.30 -6.84
C ARG A 88 -15.64 7.21 -7.48
N TYR A 89 -16.77 6.89 -6.86
CA TYR A 89 -17.76 5.98 -7.40
C TYR A 89 -18.78 6.77 -8.22
N ARG A 90 -19.11 6.29 -9.43
CA ARG A 90 -20.10 6.90 -10.31
C ARG A 90 -21.09 5.86 -10.77
N TRP A 91 -22.38 6.21 -10.73
CA TRP A 91 -23.47 5.36 -11.20
C TRP A 91 -24.10 5.90 -12.49
N PRO A 92 -24.74 5.04 -13.31
CA PRO A 92 -25.36 5.46 -14.58
C PRO A 92 -26.49 6.49 -14.43
N ASP A 93 -27.14 6.55 -13.28
CA ASP A 93 -28.19 7.54 -12.95
C ASP A 93 -27.62 8.94 -12.63
N GLY A 94 -26.29 9.08 -12.64
CA GLY A 94 -25.59 10.33 -12.34
C GLY A 94 -25.17 10.48 -10.88
N ALA A 95 -25.56 9.55 -9.98
CA ALA A 95 -25.10 9.58 -8.60
C ALA A 95 -23.57 9.44 -8.55
N THR A 96 -22.96 10.14 -7.58
CA THR A 96 -21.52 10.13 -7.36
C THR A 96 -21.23 10.11 -5.86
N LEU A 97 -20.21 9.35 -5.46
CA LEU A 97 -19.73 9.30 -4.08
C LEU A 97 -18.20 9.42 -4.10
N ASP A 98 -17.69 10.48 -3.47
CA ASP A 98 -16.27 10.68 -3.25
C ASP A 98 -15.87 10.14 -1.87
N ALA A 99 -15.20 8.98 -1.86
CA ALA A 99 -14.62 8.45 -0.65
C ALA A 99 -13.33 9.20 -0.34
N SER A 100 -13.12 9.54 0.92
CA SER A 100 -11.94 10.25 1.43
C SER A 100 -11.36 9.56 2.66
N THR A 101 -10.13 9.92 3.02
CA THR A 101 -9.56 9.60 4.33
C THR A 101 -10.23 10.38 5.46
N ASP A 102 -10.90 11.49 5.14
CA ASP A 102 -11.84 12.16 6.05
C ASP A 102 -13.19 11.43 6.04
N LEU A 103 -13.47 10.74 7.14
CA LEU A 103 -14.71 9.98 7.30
C LEU A 103 -15.93 10.90 7.37
N ALA A 104 -15.81 12.12 7.89
CA ALA A 104 -16.92 13.07 7.92
C ALA A 104 -17.26 13.55 6.51
N HIS A 105 -16.25 13.78 5.66
CA HIS A 105 -16.46 14.04 4.24
C HIS A 105 -17.20 12.88 3.56
N THR A 106 -16.74 11.64 3.77
CA THR A 106 -17.37 10.45 3.20
C THR A 106 -18.82 10.28 3.69
N GLU A 107 -19.10 10.52 4.96
CA GLU A 107 -20.47 10.51 5.51
C GLU A 107 -21.37 11.57 4.86
N ASN A 108 -20.83 12.75 4.57
CA ASN A 108 -21.57 13.80 3.85
C ASN A 108 -21.84 13.41 2.40
N GLU A 109 -20.91 12.75 1.71
CA GLU A 109 -21.17 12.21 0.36
C GLU A 109 -22.24 11.11 0.39
N ILE A 110 -22.18 10.19 1.36
CA ILE A 110 -23.23 9.17 1.56
C ILE A 110 -24.58 9.82 1.81
N ARG A 111 -24.64 10.87 2.64
CA ARG A 111 -25.90 11.57 2.96
C ARG A 111 -26.62 12.10 1.72
N LYS A 112 -25.89 12.49 0.68
CA LYS A 112 -26.47 12.99 -0.58
C LYS A 112 -27.20 11.91 -1.37
N ILE A 113 -26.82 10.64 -1.21
CA ILE A 113 -27.35 9.52 -2.01
C ILE A 113 -28.21 8.53 -1.20
N ALA A 114 -27.91 8.36 0.09
CA ALA A 114 -28.55 7.40 0.99
C ALA A 114 -28.49 7.93 2.44
N PRO A 115 -29.27 8.97 2.78
CA PRO A 115 -29.24 9.61 4.10
C PRO A 115 -29.54 8.66 5.28
N GLU A 116 -30.33 7.62 5.06
CA GLU A 116 -30.66 6.56 6.01
C GLU A 116 -29.45 5.72 6.43
N ASP A 117 -28.45 5.59 5.54
CA ASP A 117 -27.31 4.70 5.72
C ASP A 117 -26.13 5.37 6.43
N VAL A 118 -26.17 6.68 6.65
CA VAL A 118 -25.06 7.41 7.28
C VAL A 118 -24.70 6.80 8.64
N SER A 119 -25.71 6.47 9.46
CA SER A 119 -25.45 5.85 10.77
C SER A 119 -24.89 4.43 10.64
N ALA A 120 -25.28 3.69 9.59
CA ALA A 120 -24.81 2.34 9.33
C ALA A 120 -23.34 2.36 8.89
N PHE A 121 -22.94 3.33 8.08
CA PHE A 121 -21.56 3.54 7.68
C PHE A 121 -20.65 3.79 8.89
N SER A 122 -21.00 4.69 9.81
CA SER A 122 -20.17 4.95 11.00
C SER A 122 -19.99 3.69 11.85
N ARG A 123 -21.06 2.88 12.01
CA ARG A 123 -21.00 1.58 12.72
C ARG A 123 -20.10 0.59 11.98
N TYR A 124 -20.20 0.52 10.66
CA TYR A 124 -19.39 -0.35 9.82
C TYR A 124 -17.90 0.00 9.93
N ILE A 125 -17.53 1.28 9.84
CA ILE A 125 -16.14 1.72 9.99
C ILE A 125 -15.60 1.43 11.39
N ALA A 126 -16.41 1.62 12.44
CA ALA A 126 -16.02 1.27 13.81
C ALA A 126 -15.75 -0.24 13.95
N ASP A 127 -16.59 -1.09 13.36
CA ASP A 127 -16.40 -2.54 13.35
C ASP A 127 -15.16 -2.95 12.53
N ALA A 128 -14.97 -2.39 11.34
CA ALA A 128 -13.80 -2.62 10.50
C ALA A 128 -12.50 -2.23 11.22
N LYS A 129 -12.48 -1.10 11.93
CA LYS A 129 -11.34 -0.70 12.77
C LYS A 129 -11.07 -1.70 13.89
N ARG A 130 -12.12 -2.25 14.52
CA ARG A 130 -11.98 -3.28 15.56
C ARG A 130 -11.35 -4.55 14.99
N LYS A 131 -11.84 -5.01 13.84
CA LYS A 131 -11.30 -6.17 13.11
C LYS A 131 -9.85 -5.96 12.72
N TYR A 132 -9.51 -4.78 12.17
CA TYR A 132 -8.15 -4.42 11.83
C TYR A 132 -7.21 -4.51 13.04
N LYS A 133 -7.59 -3.95 14.20
CA LYS A 133 -6.76 -4.02 15.42
C LYS A 133 -6.50 -5.46 15.89
N VAL A 134 -7.46 -6.37 15.72
CA VAL A 134 -7.26 -7.79 16.05
C VAL A 134 -6.30 -8.44 15.06
N ALA A 135 -6.51 -8.22 13.76
CA ALA A 135 -5.65 -8.75 12.70
C ALA A 135 -4.21 -8.21 12.78
N GLU A 136 -4.05 -6.93 13.12
CA GLU A 136 -2.76 -6.28 13.28
C GLU A 136 -1.92 -6.95 14.37
N ARG A 137 -2.50 -7.16 15.55
CA ARG A 137 -1.80 -7.79 16.68
C ARG A 137 -1.43 -9.25 16.43
N THR A 138 -2.20 -9.95 15.61
CA THR A 138 -2.08 -11.41 15.45
C THR A 138 -1.31 -11.83 14.21
N PHE A 139 -1.54 -11.18 13.07
CA PHE A 139 -1.04 -11.64 11.77
C PHE A 139 -0.21 -10.59 11.03
N LEU A 140 -0.56 -9.30 11.10
CA LEU A 140 0.14 -8.29 10.29
C LEU A 140 1.44 -7.81 10.93
N ALA A 141 1.47 -7.70 12.27
CA ALA A 141 2.68 -7.26 13.00
C ALA A 141 3.60 -8.42 13.41
N HIS A 142 3.10 -9.66 13.42
CA HIS A 142 3.84 -10.84 13.87
C HIS A 142 3.63 -11.99 12.89
N SER A 143 4.70 -12.75 12.62
CA SER A 143 4.56 -14.02 11.91
C SER A 143 3.73 -14.99 12.75
N LEU A 144 2.98 -15.90 12.12
CA LEU A 144 2.09 -16.86 12.78
C LEU A 144 2.80 -17.96 13.61
N ASN A 145 4.07 -17.76 13.99
CA ASN A 145 4.91 -18.74 14.65
C ASN A 145 5.30 -18.29 16.05
#